data_AF-A0A8S1HVL6-F1
#
_entry.id   AF-A0A8S1HVL6-F1
#
_cell.length_a   1.000
_cell.length_b   1.000
_cell.length_c   1.000
_cell.angle_alpha   90.00
_cell.angle_beta   90.00
_cell.angle_gamma   90.00
#
_symmetry.space_group_name_H-M   'P 1'
#
loop_
_entity.id
_entity.type
_entity.pdbx_description
1 polymer ?
#
loop_
_entity_poly.entity_id
_entity_poly.type
_entity_poly.pdbx_seq_one_letter_code
_entity_poly.pdbx_strand_id
1 'polypeptide(L)'
;MNRLMLATRTVRSFASFAPKTTTGIEHAEAAKKNEGGNPDWKLYKADDYLKFDKYSFYQAEVTMEKDRVTQPSNKRPDEMPKTRS
;
A
#
# COMPACT_ATOMS: atom_id res chain seq x y z
N MET A 1 -32.27 -40.19 30.23
CA MET A 1 -31.62 -39.04 29.55
C MET A 1 -30.12 -39.26 29.56
N ASN A 2 -29.55 -39.56 28.40
CA ASN A 2 -28.23 -40.19 28.22
C ASN A 2 -27.07 -39.28 28.62
N ARG A 3 -26.42 -39.59 29.75
CA ARG A 3 -25.17 -38.95 30.22
C ARG A 3 -24.03 -39.00 29.19
N LEU A 4 -24.06 -39.99 28.29
CA LEU A 4 -23.15 -40.12 27.16
C LEU A 4 -23.22 -38.93 26.17
N MET A 5 -24.42 -38.38 25.93
CA MET A 5 -24.59 -37.27 24.99
C MET A 5 -23.95 -35.98 25.52
N LEU A 6 -24.02 -35.74 26.83
CA LEU A 6 -23.44 -34.56 27.47
C LEU A 6 -21.91 -34.60 27.42
N ALA A 7 -21.30 -35.77 27.65
CA ALA A 7 -19.86 -35.97 27.56
C ALA A 7 -19.32 -35.82 26.13
N THR A 8 -20.06 -36.30 25.12
CA THR A 8 -19.64 -36.15 23.71
C THR A 8 -19.74 -34.73 23.17
N ARG A 9 -20.53 -33.85 23.81
CA ARG A 9 -20.71 -32.46 23.39
C ARG A 9 -19.67 -31.52 24.00
N THR A 10 -19.23 -31.77 25.24
CA THR A 10 -18.16 -31.00 25.89
C THR A 10 -16.78 -31.26 25.29
N VAL A 11 -16.47 -32.49 24.87
CA VAL A 11 -15.15 -32.82 24.32
C VAL A 11 -14.91 -32.19 22.93
N ARG A 12 -15.96 -31.92 22.15
CA ARG A 12 -15.84 -31.25 20.84
C ARG A 12 -15.50 -29.76 20.92
N SER A 13 -15.58 -29.15 22.10
CA SER A 13 -15.30 -27.72 22.32
C SER A 13 -13.84 -27.42 22.65
N PHE A 14 -13.04 -28.42 23.03
CA PHE A 14 -11.67 -28.19 23.55
C PHE A 14 -10.55 -28.49 22.56
N ALA A 15 -10.87 -29.05 21.38
CA ALA A 15 -9.90 -29.43 20.38
C ALA A 15 -10.15 -28.66 19.07
N SER A 16 -10.06 -27.33 19.12
CA SER A 16 -9.77 -26.58 17.90
C SER A 16 -8.30 -26.84 17.55
N PHE A 17 -8.04 -27.55 16.44
CA PHE A 17 -6.68 -27.65 15.87
C PHE A 17 -6.20 -26.31 15.28
N ALA A 18 -7.05 -25.27 15.32
CA ALA A 18 -6.72 -23.92 14.91
C ALA A 18 -5.76 -23.26 15.93
N PRO A 19 -4.64 -22.69 15.48
CA PRO A 19 -3.73 -21.92 16.34
C PRO A 19 -4.48 -20.78 17.04
N LYS A 20 -4.23 -20.60 18.36
CA LYS A 20 -4.90 -19.55 19.18
C LYS A 20 -4.62 -18.12 18.72
N THR A 21 -3.51 -17.91 18.00
CA THR A 21 -3.13 -16.65 17.37
C THR A 21 -2.34 -16.96 16.11
N THR A 22 -2.89 -16.61 14.95
CA THR A 22 -2.14 -16.63 13.69
C THR A 22 -1.23 -15.41 13.72
N THR A 23 0.08 -15.58 13.67
CA THR A 23 0.99 -14.42 13.62
C THR A 23 1.07 -13.83 12.20
N GLY A 24 0.47 -14.52 11.22
CA GLY A 24 0.60 -14.21 9.79
C GLY A 24 1.93 -14.70 9.20
N ILE A 25 2.90 -15.07 10.03
CA ILE A 25 4.22 -15.57 9.62
C ILE A 25 4.08 -16.93 8.95
N GLU A 26 3.18 -17.78 9.46
CA GLU A 26 2.87 -19.08 8.88
C GLU A 26 2.38 -19.00 7.43
N HIS A 27 1.66 -17.93 7.07
CA HIS A 27 1.23 -17.67 5.70
C HIS A 27 2.39 -17.16 4.83
N ALA A 28 3.28 -16.31 5.38
CA ALA A 28 4.47 -15.85 4.68
C ALA A 28 5.48 -16.99 4.43
N GLU A 29 5.65 -17.90 5.39
CA GLU A 29 6.49 -19.09 5.26
C GLU A 29 5.90 -20.12 4.29
N ALA A 30 4.57 -20.30 4.30
CA ALA A 30 3.87 -21.16 3.33
C ALA A 30 3.90 -20.55 1.92
N ALA A 31 3.75 -19.22 1.79
CA ALA A 31 3.92 -18.52 0.52
C ALA A 31 5.33 -18.69 -0.01
N LYS A 32 6.38 -18.54 0.81
CA LYS A 32 7.78 -18.82 0.42
C LYS A 32 8.01 -20.26 -0.05
N LYS A 33 7.23 -21.22 0.45
CA LYS A 33 7.31 -22.64 0.04
C LYS A 33 6.52 -22.96 -1.23
N ASN A 34 5.41 -22.27 -1.47
CA ASN A 34 4.51 -22.52 -2.60
C ASN A 34 4.77 -21.58 -3.79
N GLU A 35 5.28 -20.38 -3.55
CA GLU A 35 5.50 -19.32 -4.53
C GLU A 35 6.82 -18.61 -4.22
N GLY A 36 7.78 -18.75 -5.14
CA GLY A 36 8.96 -17.90 -5.16
C GLY A 36 10.25 -18.69 -5.23
N GLY A 37 10.60 -19.11 -6.45
CA GLY A 37 12.00 -19.36 -6.77
C GLY A 37 12.86 -18.12 -6.46
N ASN A 38 14.18 -18.26 -6.53
CA ASN A 38 15.12 -17.17 -6.27
C ASN A 38 14.78 -16.00 -7.23
N PRO A 39 14.21 -14.89 -6.75
CA PRO A 39 13.76 -13.82 -7.62
C PRO A 39 14.98 -13.26 -8.35
N ASP A 40 14.94 -13.27 -9.67
CA ASP A 40 15.97 -12.57 -10.43
C ASP A 40 15.73 -11.08 -10.30
N TRP A 41 16.47 -10.45 -9.40
CA TRP A 41 16.41 -9.01 -9.15
C TRP A 41 16.75 -8.19 -10.41
N LYS A 42 17.39 -8.79 -11.43
CA LYS A 42 17.58 -8.15 -12.75
C LYS A 42 16.27 -7.94 -13.51
N LEU A 43 15.21 -8.66 -13.15
CA LEU A 43 13.88 -8.51 -13.75
C LEU A 43 13.09 -7.36 -13.14
N TYR A 44 13.55 -6.77 -12.02
CA TYR A 44 12.90 -5.62 -11.42
C TYR A 44 13.07 -4.39 -12.33
N LYS A 45 11.97 -3.92 -12.90
CA LYS A 45 11.95 -2.84 -13.93
C LYS A 45 11.89 -1.42 -13.36
N ALA A 46 11.87 -1.30 -12.03
CA ALA A 46 11.62 -0.04 -11.33
C ALA A 46 12.81 0.37 -10.47
N ASP A 47 14.03 -0.03 -10.86
CA ASP A 47 15.28 0.36 -10.20
C ASP A 47 15.56 1.86 -10.25
N ASP A 48 14.96 2.57 -11.22
CA ASP A 48 15.10 4.01 -11.38
C ASP A 48 14.60 4.82 -10.17
N TYR A 49 13.58 4.32 -9.45
CA TYR A 49 13.09 5.00 -8.24
C TYR A 49 14.11 5.01 -7.11
N LEU A 50 15.07 4.06 -7.08
CA LEU A 50 16.13 4.07 -6.08
C LEU A 50 17.14 5.20 -6.30
N LYS A 51 17.16 5.80 -7.49
CA LYS A 51 18.10 6.86 -7.89
C LYS A 51 17.55 8.26 -7.60
N PHE A 52 16.34 8.36 -7.03
CA PHE A 52 15.68 9.65 -6.79
C PHE A 52 16.32 10.37 -5.61
N ASP A 53 16.68 11.63 -5.82
CA ASP A 53 17.07 12.56 -4.78
C ASP A 53 15.86 13.40 -4.30
N LYS A 54 16.09 14.22 -3.28
CA LYS A 54 15.06 15.12 -2.72
C LYS A 54 14.45 16.08 -3.76
N TYR A 55 15.16 16.36 -4.84
CA TYR A 55 14.80 17.39 -5.82
C TYR A 55 14.38 16.83 -7.19
N SER A 56 14.39 15.51 -7.36
CA SER A 56 14.11 14.83 -8.63
C SER A 56 12.73 15.19 -9.17
N PHE A 57 11.76 15.37 -8.27
CA PHE A 57 10.42 15.86 -8.62
C PHE A 57 10.46 17.27 -9.22
N TYR A 58 11.18 18.21 -8.60
CA TYR A 58 11.28 19.59 -9.10
C TYR A 58 12.08 19.69 -10.39
N GLN A 59 13.12 18.85 -10.56
CA GLN A 59 13.87 18.77 -11.82
C GLN A 59 12.99 18.26 -12.97
N ALA A 60 12.13 17.26 -12.69
CA ALA A 60 11.13 16.81 -13.64
C ALA A 60 10.14 17.93 -14.01
N GLU A 61 9.69 18.73 -13.04
CA GLU A 61 8.82 19.88 -13.31
C GLU A 61 9.49 20.91 -14.23
N VAL A 62 10.73 21.31 -13.95
CA VAL A 62 11.48 22.29 -14.77
C VAL A 62 11.73 21.78 -16.19
N THR A 63 11.95 20.48 -16.35
CA THR A 63 12.14 19.88 -17.69
C THR A 63 10.83 19.85 -18.47
N MET A 64 9.72 19.47 -17.82
CA MET A 64 8.40 19.44 -18.45
C MET A 64 7.85 20.84 -18.75
N GLU A 65 8.22 21.86 -17.96
CA GLU A 65 7.67 23.22 -18.08
C GLU A 65 7.79 23.81 -19.50
N LYS A 66 8.85 23.47 -20.22
CA LYS A 66 9.10 23.94 -21.60
C LYS A 66 8.05 23.44 -22.60
N ASP A 67 7.52 22.25 -22.36
CA ASP A 67 6.57 21.58 -23.25
C ASP A 67 5.11 21.80 -22.80
N ARG A 68 4.90 22.44 -21.64
CA ARG A 68 3.56 22.71 -21.12
C ARG A 68 2.88 23.81 -21.93
N VAL A 69 1.60 23.59 -22.22
CA VAL A 69 0.73 24.61 -22.81
C VAL A 69 0.48 25.72 -21.76
N THR A 70 0.39 26.96 -22.25
CA THR A 70 0.05 28.12 -21.42
C THR A 70 -1.25 27.87 -20.65
N GLN A 71 -1.24 28.17 -19.36
CA GLN A 71 -2.44 28.03 -18.52
C GLN A 71 -3.53 28.99 -19.00
N PRO A 72 -4.79 28.54 -19.13
CA PRO A 72 -5.90 29.43 -19.45
C PRO A 72 -6.07 30.45 -18.31
N SER A 73 -6.27 31.71 -18.66
CA SER A 73 -6.49 32.77 -17.68
C SER A 73 -7.86 33.40 -17.88
N ASN A 74 -8.67 33.37 -16.82
CA ASN A 74 -9.87 34.20 -16.68
C ASN A 74 -9.58 35.44 -15.80
N LYS A 75 -8.31 35.71 -15.48
CA LYS A 75 -7.94 36.69 -14.47
C LYS A 75 -7.97 38.11 -15.02
N ARG A 76 -8.85 38.93 -14.46
CA ARG A 76 -8.57 40.36 -14.24
C ARG A 76 -7.55 40.46 -13.11
N PRO A 77 -6.67 41.48 -13.10
CA PRO A 77 -5.79 41.71 -11.97
C PRO A 77 -6.61 41.82 -10.68
N ASP A 78 -6.09 41.28 -9.57
CA ASP A 78 -6.75 41.36 -8.27
C ASP A 78 -6.98 42.84 -7.93
N GLU A 79 -8.24 43.26 -7.89
CA GLU A 79 -8.59 44.62 -7.53
C GLU A 79 -8.48 44.78 -6.02
N MET A 80 -7.65 45.73 -5.57
CA MET A 80 -7.53 46.07 -4.17
C MET A 80 -8.90 46.52 -3.63
N PRO A 81 -9.37 46.03 -2.46
CA PRO A 81 -10.64 46.45 -1.90
C PRO A 81 -10.68 47.97 -1.71
N LYS A 82 -11.69 48.63 -2.29
CA LYS A 82 -11.89 50.07 -2.12
C LYS A 82 -12.59 50.33 -0.78
N THR A 83 -11.93 50.98 0.16
CA THR A 83 -12.58 51.56 1.34
C THR A 83 -13.35 52.82 0.93
N ARG A 84 -14.58 53.01 1.43
CA ARG A 84 -15.33 54.25 1.22
C ARG A 84 -14.59 55.40 1.93
N SER A 85 -14.18 56.42 1.18
CA SER A 85 -13.76 57.73 1.69
C SER A 85 -14.95 58.65 1.87
#